data_AF-A0A2N6NPH7-F1
#
_entry.id   AF-A0A2N6NPH7-F1
#
_cell.length_a   1.000
_cell.length_b   1.000
_cell.length_c   1.000
_cell.angle_alpha   90.00
_cell.angle_beta   90.00
_cell.angle_gamma   90.00
#
_symmetry.space_group_name_H-M   'P 1'
#
loop_
_entity.id
_entity.type
_entity.pdbx_description
1 polymer ?
#
loop_
_entity_poly.entity_id
_entity_poly.type
_entity_poly.pdbx_seq_one_letter_code
_entity_poly.pdbx_strand_id
1 'polypeptide(L)'
;MADDSGWLQWALILVLTALLLSVTVLAQTASTYWAAYAAAPREMATFIDTVDFSIQENESYDKDMAKVQRLEDKLRLAQLLREIQRTGDDLREELNALLIAAEHVTGAGTGSAMRASTRLLWAAKRTRLEDRVRRLDLLRMRFLVVFLGIITSVADRQPPPPPPLPRDMEKSPAAFATPPSKPVLRKSLTETIPKRPPVRRLTMQAIGHRESVASNGRQGWAGVVEELQLSPRMHQRHASIERSMSVERSLSPRERAP
;
A
#
# COMPACT_ATOMS: atom_id res chain seq x y z
N MET A 1 -69.31 -34.86 -30.58
CA MET A 1 -69.28 -33.46 -31.06
C MET A 1 -69.25 -32.44 -29.92
N ALA A 2 -70.03 -32.57 -28.85
CA ALA A 2 -69.91 -31.66 -27.69
C ALA A 2 -68.73 -32.03 -26.75
N ASP A 3 -68.38 -33.32 -26.66
CA ASP A 3 -67.34 -33.80 -25.74
C ASP A 3 -65.91 -33.55 -26.25
N ASP A 4 -65.75 -33.53 -27.58
CA ASP A 4 -64.46 -33.33 -28.26
C ASP A 4 -63.85 -31.96 -27.95
N SER A 5 -64.69 -30.92 -27.86
CA SER A 5 -64.26 -29.55 -27.55
C SER A 5 -63.83 -29.37 -26.09
N GLY A 6 -64.52 -30.05 -25.16
CA GLY A 6 -64.13 -30.05 -23.74
C GLY A 6 -62.76 -30.68 -23.51
N TRP A 7 -62.49 -31.82 -24.16
CA TRP A 7 -61.18 -32.48 -24.08
C TRP A 7 -60.06 -31.63 -24.70
N LEU A 8 -60.30 -31.02 -25.86
CA LEU A 8 -59.38 -30.07 -26.49
C LEU A 8 -59.07 -28.85 -25.59
N GLN A 9 -60.08 -28.32 -24.89
CA GLN A 9 -59.92 -27.19 -23.98
C GLN A 9 -59.04 -27.55 -22.77
N TRP A 10 -59.27 -28.72 -22.15
CA TRP A 10 -58.41 -29.22 -21.08
C TRP A 10 -56.98 -29.50 -21.55
N ALA A 11 -56.81 -30.12 -22.72
CA ALA A 11 -55.48 -30.35 -23.31
C ALA A 11 -54.72 -29.04 -23.55
N LEU A 12 -55.40 -28.01 -24.08
CA LEU A 12 -54.79 -26.70 -24.32
C LEU A 12 -54.39 -26.01 -23.01
N ILE A 13 -55.23 -26.06 -21.96
CA ILE A 13 -54.90 -25.53 -20.63
C ILE A 13 -53.69 -26.27 -20.02
N LEU A 14 -53.65 -27.60 -20.11
CA LEU A 14 -52.54 -28.41 -19.60
C LEU A 14 -51.22 -28.15 -20.35
N VAL A 15 -51.26 -28.03 -21.68
CA VAL A 15 -50.08 -27.67 -22.49
C VAL A 15 -49.61 -26.25 -22.18
N LEU A 16 -50.52 -25.28 -22.08
CA LEU A 16 -50.19 -23.89 -21.77
C LEU A 16 -49.56 -23.75 -20.37
N THR A 17 -50.13 -24.42 -19.36
CA THR A 17 -49.60 -24.41 -17.98
C THR A 17 -48.27 -25.15 -17.88
N ALA A 18 -48.10 -26.31 -18.53
CA ALA A 18 -46.82 -27.00 -18.60
C ALA A 18 -45.75 -26.15 -19.30
N LEU A 19 -46.11 -25.43 -20.37
CA LEU A 19 -45.20 -24.53 -21.09
C LEU A 19 -44.83 -23.31 -20.23
N LEU A 20 -45.78 -22.70 -19.53
CA LEU A 20 -45.51 -21.61 -18.58
C LEU A 20 -44.59 -22.07 -17.43
N LEU A 21 -44.86 -23.23 -16.84
CA LEU A 21 -43.99 -23.81 -15.80
C LEU A 21 -42.58 -24.08 -16.34
N SER A 22 -42.45 -24.67 -17.52
CA SER A 22 -41.16 -24.87 -18.20
C SER A 22 -40.40 -23.55 -18.40
N VAL A 23 -41.08 -22.52 -18.91
CA VAL A 23 -40.50 -21.17 -19.08
C VAL A 23 -40.08 -20.57 -17.74
N THR A 24 -40.84 -20.74 -16.65
CA THR A 24 -40.41 -20.24 -15.33
C THR A 24 -39.18 -20.95 -14.78
N VAL A 25 -39.05 -22.27 -14.97
CA VAL A 25 -37.85 -23.03 -14.56
C VAL A 25 -36.63 -22.62 -15.41
N LEU A 26 -36.82 -22.45 -16.72
CA LEU A 26 -35.80 -21.91 -17.62
C LEU A 26 -35.39 -20.48 -17.24
N ALA A 27 -36.33 -19.62 -16.85
CA ALA A 27 -36.04 -18.27 -16.40
C ALA A 27 -35.33 -18.23 -15.04
N GLN A 28 -35.71 -19.08 -14.08
CA GLN A 28 -35.04 -19.20 -12.78
C GLN A 28 -33.60 -19.69 -12.92
N THR A 29 -33.39 -20.76 -13.71
CA THR A 29 -32.04 -21.27 -14.00
C THR A 29 -31.22 -20.24 -14.78
N ALA A 30 -31.77 -19.66 -15.85
CA ALA A 30 -31.08 -18.59 -16.58
C ALA A 30 -30.72 -17.39 -15.68
N SER A 31 -31.61 -16.97 -14.76
CA SER A 31 -31.37 -15.84 -13.86
C SER A 31 -30.23 -16.10 -12.87
N THR A 32 -30.15 -17.29 -12.27
CA THR A 32 -29.06 -17.64 -11.34
C THR A 32 -27.71 -17.71 -12.05
N TYR A 33 -27.65 -18.28 -13.26
CA TYR A 33 -26.43 -18.25 -14.07
C TYR A 33 -26.12 -16.83 -14.61
N TRP A 34 -27.14 -16.03 -14.93
CA TRP A 34 -26.98 -14.66 -15.46
C TRP A 34 -26.31 -13.72 -14.47
N ALA A 35 -26.63 -13.82 -13.17
CA ALA A 35 -26.02 -12.99 -12.13
C ALA A 35 -24.49 -13.19 -12.07
N ALA A 36 -24.03 -14.45 -12.02
CA ALA A 36 -22.60 -14.77 -12.07
C ALA A 36 -21.96 -14.39 -13.43
N TYR A 37 -22.69 -14.58 -14.52
CA TYR A 37 -22.27 -14.26 -15.89
C TYR A 37 -22.13 -12.74 -16.17
N ALA A 38 -22.87 -11.89 -15.44
CA ALA A 38 -22.78 -10.44 -15.51
C ALA A 38 -21.70 -9.86 -14.59
N ALA A 39 -21.39 -10.54 -13.47
CA ALA A 39 -20.32 -10.14 -12.55
C ALA A 39 -18.91 -10.41 -13.10
N ALA A 40 -18.74 -11.49 -13.87
CA ALA A 40 -17.47 -11.96 -14.44
C ALA A 40 -16.46 -10.88 -14.91
N PRO A 41 -16.80 -9.89 -15.76
CA PRO A 41 -15.83 -8.88 -16.20
C PRO A 41 -15.39 -7.90 -15.09
N ARG A 42 -16.24 -7.64 -14.09
CA ARG A 42 -15.86 -6.82 -12.91
C ARG A 42 -14.95 -7.60 -11.97
N GLU A 43 -15.25 -8.87 -11.77
CA GLU A 43 -14.41 -9.78 -10.98
C GLU A 43 -13.02 -9.93 -11.62
N MET A 44 -12.96 -10.17 -12.92
CA MET A 44 -11.70 -10.22 -13.69
C MET A 44 -10.85 -8.96 -13.46
N ALA A 45 -11.45 -7.76 -13.51
CA ALA A 45 -10.74 -6.51 -13.21
C ALA A 45 -10.20 -6.49 -11.77
N THR A 46 -11.00 -6.87 -10.77
CA THR A 46 -10.52 -6.94 -9.38
C THR A 46 -9.40 -7.96 -9.17
N PHE A 47 -9.36 -9.06 -9.93
CA PHE A 47 -8.22 -9.98 -9.90
C PHE A 47 -6.96 -9.34 -10.50
N ILE A 48 -7.07 -8.61 -11.61
CA ILE A 48 -5.94 -7.85 -12.20
C ILE A 48 -5.41 -6.84 -11.17
N ASP A 49 -6.29 -6.01 -10.58
CA ASP A 49 -5.92 -5.04 -9.54
C ASP A 49 -5.23 -5.71 -8.34
N THR A 50 -5.66 -6.93 -7.97
CA THR A 50 -5.05 -7.73 -6.91
C THR A 50 -3.64 -8.23 -7.29
N VAL A 51 -3.39 -8.57 -8.57
CA VAL A 51 -2.03 -8.90 -9.07
C VAL A 51 -1.12 -7.68 -9.08
N ASP A 52 -1.63 -6.52 -9.49
CA ASP A 52 -0.83 -5.31 -9.59
C ASP A 52 -0.47 -4.76 -8.21
N PHE A 53 -1.43 -4.72 -7.28
CA PHE A 53 -1.17 -4.45 -5.85
C PHE A 53 -0.15 -5.45 -5.28
N SER A 54 -0.28 -6.72 -5.65
CA SER A 54 0.61 -7.80 -5.25
C SER A 54 2.07 -7.57 -5.65
N ILE A 55 2.31 -7.01 -6.85
CA ILE A 55 3.65 -6.65 -7.33
C ILE A 55 4.20 -5.46 -6.54
N GLN A 56 3.39 -4.43 -6.31
CA GLN A 56 3.78 -3.25 -5.53
C GLN A 56 4.14 -3.60 -4.09
N GLU A 57 3.41 -4.53 -3.46
CA GLU A 57 3.69 -4.99 -2.11
C GLU A 57 5.01 -5.78 -2.02
N ASN A 58 5.31 -6.62 -3.03
CA ASN A 58 6.60 -7.31 -3.10
C ASN A 58 7.79 -6.32 -3.14
N GLU A 59 7.65 -5.20 -3.85
CA GLU A 59 8.68 -4.14 -3.85
C GLU A 59 8.83 -3.46 -2.47
N SER A 60 7.76 -3.42 -1.66
CA SER A 60 7.84 -2.99 -0.26
C SER A 60 8.57 -4.03 0.60
N TYR A 61 8.26 -5.31 0.41
CA TYR A 61 8.90 -6.40 1.15
C TYR A 61 10.42 -6.48 0.91
N ASP A 62 10.90 -6.21 -0.30
CA ASP A 62 12.35 -6.10 -0.58
C ASP A 62 13.01 -4.95 0.20
N LYS A 63 12.34 -3.79 0.30
CA LYS A 63 12.81 -2.63 1.10
C LYS A 63 12.78 -2.94 2.60
N ASP A 64 11.81 -3.73 3.06
CA ASP A 64 11.71 -4.18 4.44
C ASP A 64 12.77 -5.24 4.80
N MET A 65 13.10 -6.15 3.88
CA MET A 65 14.21 -7.11 4.03
C MET A 65 15.59 -6.44 4.09
N ALA A 66 15.75 -5.21 3.59
CA ALA A 66 16.97 -4.43 3.77
C ALA A 66 17.20 -3.99 5.22
N LYS A 67 16.14 -3.91 6.04
CA LYS A 67 16.20 -3.51 7.47
C LYS A 67 16.65 -4.65 8.39
N VAL A 68 16.55 -5.91 7.93
CA VAL A 68 16.91 -7.11 8.70
C VAL A 68 18.42 -7.37 8.64
N GLN A 69 19.12 -7.18 9.75
CA GLN A 69 20.57 -7.38 9.83
C GLN A 69 21.00 -8.85 10.00
N ARG A 70 20.16 -9.69 10.62
CA ARG A 70 20.49 -11.10 10.89
C ARG A 70 20.31 -11.94 9.62
N LEU A 71 21.39 -12.53 9.13
CA LEU A 71 21.41 -13.28 7.86
C LEU A 71 20.48 -14.50 7.85
N GLU A 72 20.34 -15.21 8.97
CA GLU A 72 19.43 -16.36 9.08
C GLU A 72 17.96 -15.94 8.94
N ASP A 73 17.56 -14.90 9.68
CA ASP A 73 16.21 -14.33 9.62
C ASP A 73 15.92 -13.77 8.22
N LYS A 74 16.91 -13.11 7.60
CA LYS A 74 16.85 -12.62 6.22
C LYS A 74 16.72 -13.76 5.20
N LEU A 75 17.35 -14.91 5.42
CA LEU A 75 17.25 -16.07 4.52
C LEU A 75 15.88 -16.75 4.64
N ARG A 76 15.32 -16.84 5.85
CA ARG A 76 13.95 -17.32 6.08
C ARG A 76 12.91 -16.41 5.39
N LEU A 77 13.08 -15.08 5.50
CA LEU A 77 12.24 -14.12 4.78
C LEU A 77 12.43 -14.17 3.26
N ALA A 78 13.67 -14.32 2.77
CA ALA A 78 13.95 -14.45 1.35
C ALA A 78 13.30 -15.70 0.74
N GLN A 79 13.23 -16.81 1.48
CA GLN A 79 12.52 -18.01 1.05
C GLN A 79 11.02 -17.76 0.94
N LEU A 80 10.41 -17.10 1.93
CA LEU A 80 9.00 -16.71 1.90
C LEU A 80 8.69 -15.73 0.77
N LEU A 81 9.53 -14.71 0.57
CA LEU A 81 9.32 -13.73 -0.49
C LEU A 81 9.41 -14.37 -1.88
N ARG A 82 10.33 -15.30 -2.11
CA ARG A 82 10.37 -16.10 -3.36
C ARG A 82 9.13 -16.97 -3.53
N GLU A 83 8.56 -17.51 -2.45
CA GLU A 83 7.32 -18.30 -2.48
C GLU A 83 6.11 -17.42 -2.83
N ILE A 84 6.04 -16.20 -2.29
CA ILE A 84 5.03 -15.17 -2.63
C ILE A 84 5.19 -14.73 -4.09
N GLN A 85 6.39 -14.33 -4.51
CA GLN A 85 6.71 -13.92 -5.89
C GLN A 85 6.30 -15.00 -6.89
N ARG A 86 6.76 -16.25 -6.67
CA ARG A 86 6.39 -17.39 -7.52
C ARG A 86 4.88 -17.62 -7.58
N THR A 87 4.18 -17.52 -6.44
CA THR A 87 2.72 -17.72 -6.41
C THR A 87 1.97 -16.58 -7.12
N GLY A 88 2.50 -15.36 -7.06
CA GLY A 88 2.00 -14.20 -7.81
C GLY A 88 2.24 -14.31 -9.32
N ASP A 89 3.44 -14.75 -9.73
CA ASP A 89 3.79 -14.98 -11.14
C ASP A 89 2.94 -16.11 -11.75
N ASP A 90 2.79 -17.24 -11.04
CA ASP A 90 1.85 -18.32 -11.39
C ASP A 90 0.41 -17.79 -11.62
N LEU A 91 -0.06 -16.88 -10.76
CA LEU A 91 -1.41 -16.31 -10.85
C LEU A 91 -1.54 -15.35 -12.03
N ARG A 92 -0.51 -14.53 -12.27
CA ARG A 92 -0.40 -13.63 -13.42
C ARG A 92 -0.37 -14.41 -14.73
N GLU A 93 0.37 -15.52 -14.80
CA GLU A 93 0.40 -16.38 -15.99
C GLU A 93 -0.98 -16.99 -16.27
N GLU A 94 -1.66 -17.53 -15.25
CA GLU A 94 -3.02 -18.06 -15.44
C GLU A 94 -4.03 -16.98 -15.85
N LEU A 95 -3.96 -15.79 -15.26
CA LEU A 95 -4.82 -14.66 -15.62
C LEU A 95 -4.55 -14.15 -17.04
N ASN A 96 -3.28 -14.05 -17.44
CA ASN A 96 -2.87 -13.67 -18.79
C ASN A 96 -3.29 -14.71 -19.83
N ALA A 97 -3.18 -16.00 -19.52
CA ALA A 97 -3.66 -17.08 -20.38
C ALA A 97 -5.19 -17.03 -20.58
N LEU A 98 -5.95 -16.65 -19.54
CA LEU A 98 -7.40 -16.41 -19.66
C LEU A 98 -7.71 -15.19 -20.52
N LEU A 99 -6.93 -14.11 -20.41
CA LEU A 99 -7.10 -12.89 -21.18
C LEU A 99 -6.80 -13.13 -22.67
N ILE A 100 -5.69 -13.80 -22.99
CA ILE A 100 -5.32 -14.21 -24.36
C ILE A 100 -6.36 -15.17 -24.95
N ALA A 101 -6.82 -16.16 -24.19
CA ALA A 101 -7.88 -17.07 -24.62
C ALA A 101 -9.22 -16.35 -24.84
N ALA A 102 -9.51 -15.29 -24.08
CA ALA A 102 -10.66 -14.45 -24.33
C ALA A 102 -10.50 -13.62 -25.61
N GLU A 103 -9.35 -12.96 -25.78
CA GLU A 103 -9.02 -12.10 -26.93
C GLU A 103 -9.07 -12.86 -28.27
N HIS A 104 -8.48 -14.05 -28.35
CA HIS A 104 -8.55 -14.91 -29.55
C HIS A 104 -9.99 -15.28 -29.93
N VAL A 105 -10.93 -15.31 -28.98
CA VAL A 105 -12.34 -15.68 -29.19
C VAL A 105 -13.24 -14.46 -29.43
N THR A 106 -12.85 -13.26 -28.99
CA THR A 106 -13.64 -12.02 -29.13
C THR A 106 -13.15 -11.09 -30.23
N GLY A 107 -11.85 -11.06 -30.53
CA GLY A 107 -11.22 -10.01 -31.34
C GLY A 107 -11.23 -8.62 -30.69
N ALA A 108 -11.56 -8.56 -29.39
CA ALA A 108 -11.70 -7.34 -28.60
C ALA A 108 -11.16 -7.61 -27.19
N GLY A 109 -9.99 -7.05 -26.88
CA GLY A 109 -9.38 -7.13 -25.56
C GLY A 109 -10.17 -6.33 -24.50
N THR A 110 -10.26 -6.88 -23.29
CA THR A 110 -10.76 -6.35 -22.00
C THR A 110 -12.10 -5.59 -21.93
N GLY A 111 -12.71 -5.23 -23.05
CA GLY A 111 -14.00 -4.55 -23.11
C GLY A 111 -15.17 -5.44 -22.68
N SER A 112 -16.27 -4.79 -22.29
CA SER A 112 -17.52 -5.38 -21.76
C SER A 112 -18.12 -6.56 -22.58
N ALA A 113 -17.68 -6.74 -23.82
CA ALA A 113 -18.12 -7.76 -24.78
C ALA A 113 -17.33 -9.10 -24.71
N MET A 114 -17.00 -9.62 -23.51
CA MET A 114 -16.67 -11.05 -23.40
C MET A 114 -17.85 -11.91 -23.90
N ARG A 115 -17.61 -12.79 -24.87
CA ARG A 115 -18.61 -13.74 -25.41
C ARG A 115 -19.04 -14.77 -24.34
N ALA A 116 -20.18 -15.42 -24.55
CA ALA A 116 -20.72 -16.38 -23.59
C ALA A 116 -19.75 -17.54 -23.26
N SER A 117 -18.99 -18.00 -24.25
CA SER A 117 -17.97 -19.03 -24.11
C SER A 117 -16.82 -18.62 -23.19
N THR A 118 -16.34 -17.36 -23.27
CA THR A 118 -15.24 -16.88 -22.43
C THR A 118 -15.70 -16.63 -20.99
N ARG A 119 -16.98 -16.29 -20.78
CA ARG A 119 -17.62 -16.20 -19.46
C ARG A 119 -17.85 -17.58 -18.82
N LEU A 120 -18.18 -18.60 -19.61
CA LEU A 120 -18.24 -20.00 -19.14
C LEU A 120 -16.85 -20.49 -18.71
N LEU A 121 -15.83 -20.19 -19.52
CA LEU A 121 -14.43 -20.52 -19.23
C LEU A 121 -13.94 -19.78 -17.96
N TRP A 122 -14.32 -18.51 -17.78
CA TRP A 122 -14.12 -17.78 -16.52
C TRP A 122 -14.75 -18.49 -15.32
N ALA A 123 -16.05 -18.84 -15.40
CA ALA A 123 -16.74 -19.51 -14.29
C ALA A 123 -16.06 -20.84 -13.89
N ALA A 124 -15.52 -21.60 -14.86
CA ALA A 124 -14.79 -22.84 -14.61
C ALA A 124 -13.39 -22.65 -14.01
N LYS A 125 -12.76 -21.47 -14.18
CA LYS A 125 -11.40 -21.17 -13.70
C LYS A 125 -11.36 -20.25 -12.47
N ARG A 126 -12.42 -19.47 -12.23
CA ARG A 126 -12.59 -18.55 -11.11
C ARG A 126 -12.23 -19.17 -9.76
N THR A 127 -12.77 -20.35 -9.45
CA THR A 127 -12.51 -21.06 -8.18
C THR A 127 -11.02 -21.32 -7.95
N ARG A 128 -10.29 -21.70 -9.01
CA ARG A 128 -8.84 -21.92 -8.97
C ARG A 128 -8.06 -20.62 -8.76
N LEU A 129 -8.51 -19.51 -9.35
CA LEU A 129 -7.92 -18.19 -9.12
C LEU A 129 -8.17 -17.73 -7.67
N GLU A 130 -9.41 -17.84 -7.17
CA GLU A 130 -9.76 -17.54 -5.77
C GLU A 130 -8.89 -18.34 -4.78
N ASP A 131 -8.71 -19.65 -5.00
CA ASP A 131 -7.87 -20.48 -4.13
C ASP A 131 -6.38 -20.14 -4.21
N ARG A 132 -5.87 -19.71 -5.37
CA ARG A 132 -4.49 -19.22 -5.49
C ARG A 132 -4.30 -17.84 -4.84
N VAL A 133 -5.27 -16.91 -4.93
CA VAL A 133 -5.23 -15.64 -4.20
C VAL A 133 -5.24 -15.89 -2.69
N ARG A 134 -6.12 -16.76 -2.18
CA ARG A 134 -6.12 -17.15 -0.76
C ARG A 134 -4.79 -17.72 -0.28
N ARG A 135 -4.11 -18.53 -1.11
CA ARG A 135 -2.76 -19.05 -0.81
C ARG A 135 -1.71 -17.94 -0.78
N LEU A 136 -1.77 -16.99 -1.73
CA LEU A 136 -0.90 -15.83 -1.77
C LEU A 136 -1.07 -14.96 -0.51
N ASP A 137 -2.31 -14.69 -0.09
CA ASP A 137 -2.62 -13.91 1.11
C ASP A 137 -2.20 -14.61 2.41
N LEU A 138 -2.32 -15.95 2.48
CA LEU A 138 -1.79 -16.73 3.60
C LEU A 138 -0.25 -16.63 3.68
N LEU A 139 0.45 -16.64 2.54
CA LEU A 139 1.90 -16.45 2.50
C LEU A 139 2.31 -15.02 2.89
N ARG A 140 1.57 -13.99 2.45
CA ARG A 140 1.74 -12.59 2.89
C ARG A 140 1.59 -12.44 4.40
N MET A 141 0.49 -12.95 4.95
CA MET A 141 0.24 -12.91 6.40
C MET A 141 1.35 -13.63 7.17
N ARG A 142 1.83 -14.78 6.67
CA ARG A 142 2.99 -15.49 7.24
C ARG A 142 4.27 -14.67 7.17
N PHE A 143 4.55 -13.99 6.05
CA PHE A 143 5.72 -13.11 5.90
C PHE A 143 5.65 -11.93 6.89
N LEU A 144 4.52 -11.22 6.95
CA LEU A 144 4.30 -10.09 7.86
C LEU A 144 4.46 -10.49 9.33
N VAL A 145 3.89 -11.62 9.75
CA VAL A 145 3.99 -12.13 11.12
C VAL A 145 5.44 -12.48 11.48
N VAL A 146 6.19 -13.14 10.58
CA VAL A 146 7.60 -13.48 10.85
C VAL A 146 8.47 -12.21 10.86
N PHE A 147 8.25 -11.27 9.93
CA PHE A 147 8.95 -9.98 9.90
C PHE A 147 8.72 -9.16 11.17
N LEU A 148 7.46 -9.06 11.63
CA LEU A 148 7.11 -8.39 12.87
C LEU A 148 7.76 -9.06 14.08
N GLY A 149 7.75 -10.40 14.14
CA GLY A 149 8.45 -11.17 15.19
C GLY A 149 9.97 -10.92 15.21
N ILE A 150 10.61 -10.74 14.05
CA ILE A 150 12.02 -10.38 13.97
C ILE A 150 12.24 -8.96 14.52
N ILE A 151 11.48 -7.96 14.05
CA ILE A 151 11.63 -6.57 14.49
C ILE A 151 11.39 -6.43 16.00
N THR A 152 10.36 -7.06 16.56
CA THR A 152 10.11 -7.02 18.01
C THR A 152 11.22 -7.71 18.79
N SER A 153 11.75 -8.84 18.32
CA SER A 153 12.90 -9.51 18.96
C SER A 153 14.20 -8.70 18.91
N VAL A 154 14.39 -7.85 17.89
CA VAL A 154 15.52 -6.92 17.79
C VAL A 154 15.34 -5.74 18.75
N ALA A 155 14.11 -5.20 18.84
CA ALA A 155 13.79 -4.12 19.79
C ALA A 155 13.97 -4.55 21.26
N ASP A 156 13.56 -5.78 21.61
CA ASP A 156 13.72 -6.34 22.95
C ASP A 156 15.19 -6.57 23.33
N ARG A 157 16.03 -6.98 22.37
CA ARG A 157 17.47 -7.19 22.57
C ARG A 157 18.31 -5.91 22.57
N GLN A 158 17.75 -4.79 22.13
CA GLN A 158 18.40 -3.49 22.12
C GLN A 158 17.51 -2.46 22.81
N PRO A 159 17.32 -2.57 24.15
CA PRO A 159 16.53 -1.61 24.89
C PRO A 159 17.11 -0.20 24.68
N PRO A 160 16.26 0.83 24.51
CA PRO A 160 16.73 2.19 24.36
C PRO A 160 17.58 2.58 25.59
N PRO A 161 18.69 3.33 25.40
CA PRO A 161 19.50 3.79 26.52
C PRO A 161 18.59 4.54 27.51
N PRO A 162 18.72 4.31 28.82
CA PRO A 162 17.83 4.92 29.80
C PRO A 162 17.89 6.44 29.64
N PRO A 163 16.73 7.14 29.67
CA PRO A 163 16.70 8.57 29.46
C PRO A 163 17.58 9.26 30.51
N PRO A 164 18.42 10.24 30.13
CA PRO A 164 19.27 10.92 31.07
C PRO A 164 18.40 11.62 32.12
N LEU A 165 18.62 11.25 33.39
CA LEU A 165 17.98 11.89 34.53
C LEU A 165 18.15 13.42 34.43
N PRO A 166 17.09 14.22 34.64
CA PRO A 166 17.22 15.67 34.61
C PRO A 166 18.23 16.13 35.66
N ARG A 167 19.34 16.70 35.23
CA ARG A 167 20.19 17.51 36.10
C ARG A 167 19.59 18.90 36.15
N ASP A 168 18.97 19.22 37.28
CA ASP A 168 18.44 20.55 37.53
C ASP A 168 19.56 21.59 37.39
N MET A 169 19.43 22.43 36.36
CA MET A 169 20.24 23.64 36.20
C MET A 169 19.59 24.78 36.98
N GLU A 170 19.86 24.88 38.27
CA GLU A 170 19.70 26.15 38.96
C GLU A 170 20.65 26.32 40.16
N LYS A 171 20.98 27.60 40.42
CA LYS A 171 21.77 28.10 41.57
C LYS A 171 23.30 27.93 41.53
N SER A 172 23.96 28.90 40.90
CA SER A 172 25.27 29.42 41.36
C SER A 172 25.01 30.45 42.49
N PRO A 173 25.90 30.58 43.50
CA PRO A 173 26.94 31.60 43.39
C PRO A 173 28.32 31.26 44.02
N ALA A 174 29.37 31.78 43.37
CA ALA A 174 30.67 32.29 43.87
C ALA A 174 31.30 31.80 45.20
N ALA A 175 32.57 31.33 45.12
CA ALA A 175 33.70 31.84 45.93
C ALA A 175 35.09 31.32 45.47
N PHE A 176 36.06 32.24 45.37
CA PHE A 176 37.52 32.12 45.54
C PHE A 176 38.26 30.75 45.51
N ALA A 177 39.18 30.59 44.55
CA ALA A 177 40.61 30.25 44.78
C ALA A 177 41.44 30.30 43.47
N THR A 178 42.73 30.64 43.56
CA THR A 178 43.69 30.85 42.44
C THR A 178 44.56 29.61 42.10
N PRO A 179 45.26 29.58 40.93
CA PRO A 179 46.12 28.46 40.45
C PRO A 179 47.56 28.56 41.05
N PRO A 180 48.67 27.88 40.58
CA PRO A 180 48.88 27.00 39.40
C PRO A 180 49.85 25.78 39.56
N SER A 181 49.98 24.90 38.54
CA SER A 181 51.28 24.26 38.15
C SER A 181 51.29 23.42 36.85
N LYS A 182 51.75 24.05 35.75
CA LYS A 182 52.72 23.59 34.71
C LYS A 182 52.65 22.20 34.01
N PRO A 183 53.27 22.05 32.81
CA PRO A 183 52.90 21.02 31.81
C PRO A 183 53.91 19.87 31.67
N VAL A 184 53.49 18.79 31.00
CA VAL A 184 54.39 17.78 30.43
C VAL A 184 54.33 17.80 28.91
N LEU A 185 55.49 18.00 28.28
CA LEU A 185 55.68 18.02 26.84
C LEU A 185 56.80 17.03 26.52
N ARG A 186 56.50 15.98 25.76
CA ARG A 186 57.53 15.17 25.10
C ARG A 186 57.30 15.14 23.59
N LYS A 187 58.29 15.72 22.90
CA LYS A 187 58.65 15.45 21.50
C LYS A 187 59.01 13.93 21.40
N SER A 188 59.09 13.28 20.25
CA SER A 188 59.83 13.75 19.07
C SER A 188 59.75 12.83 17.85
N LEU A 189 59.86 13.43 16.64
CA LEU A 189 60.59 12.93 15.45
C LEU A 189 60.03 11.69 14.70
N THR A 190 59.96 11.63 13.36
CA THR A 190 60.35 12.60 12.31
C THR A 190 59.50 12.43 11.03
N GLU A 191 59.53 13.51 10.23
CA GLU A 191 59.33 13.57 8.75
C GLU A 191 57.89 13.50 8.18
N THR A 192 57.60 14.10 7.00
CA THR A 192 58.44 14.94 6.09
C THR A 192 57.92 16.41 6.01
N ILE A 193 58.33 17.16 4.98
CA ILE A 193 58.04 18.59 4.65
C ILE A 193 57.81 18.63 3.11
N PRO A 194 56.90 19.44 2.51
CA PRO A 194 56.88 20.90 2.62
C PRO A 194 55.52 21.63 2.78
N LYS A 195 55.62 22.95 2.94
CA LYS A 195 54.58 23.93 3.34
C LYS A 195 53.99 24.70 2.14
N ARG A 196 52.64 24.88 2.12
CA ARG A 196 51.82 26.08 1.72
C ARG A 196 52.07 26.77 0.34
N PRO A 197 51.13 27.55 -0.27
CA PRO A 197 50.00 28.31 0.33
C PRO A 197 48.62 28.16 -0.39
N PRO A 198 47.53 28.83 0.07
CA PRO A 198 46.19 28.69 -0.51
C PRO A 198 45.83 29.78 -1.55
N VAL A 199 45.06 29.45 -2.59
CA VAL A 199 44.54 30.44 -3.58
C VAL A 199 43.06 30.22 -3.94
N ARG A 200 42.37 31.34 -4.07
CA ARG A 200 40.94 31.57 -4.32
C ARG A 200 40.40 31.04 -5.67
N ARG A 201 39.25 30.36 -5.61
CA ARG A 201 37.93 30.73 -6.18
C ARG A 201 37.85 31.47 -7.55
N LEU A 202 37.16 30.84 -8.50
CA LEU A 202 36.32 31.45 -9.57
C LEU A 202 35.06 30.54 -9.69
N THR A 203 33.83 30.97 -9.36
CA THR A 203 32.81 31.71 -10.18
C THR A 203 32.32 30.91 -11.41
N MET A 204 31.03 30.84 -11.78
CA MET A 204 29.82 31.60 -11.35
C MET A 204 28.52 30.93 -11.88
N GLN A 205 27.41 31.00 -11.12
CA GLN A 205 25.99 30.91 -11.57
C GLN A 205 25.53 29.58 -12.23
N ALA A 206 24.24 29.16 -12.22
CA ALA A 206 23.00 29.80 -11.74
C ALA A 206 21.97 28.73 -11.25
N ILE A 207 20.90 29.19 -10.58
CA ILE A 207 19.60 28.51 -10.39
C ILE A 207 19.58 27.16 -9.62
N GLY A 208 18.92 27.16 -8.45
CA GLY A 208 17.66 26.41 -8.42
C GLY A 208 17.42 25.22 -7.47
N HIS A 209 18.29 24.83 -6.53
CA HIS A 209 17.86 23.91 -5.46
C HIS A 209 18.48 24.24 -4.09
N ARG A 210 17.62 24.45 -3.09
CA ARG A 210 18.02 24.76 -1.71
C ARG A 210 18.11 23.46 -0.91
N GLU A 211 19.27 22.83 -0.90
CA GLU A 211 19.59 21.84 0.13
C GLU A 211 19.89 22.59 1.44
N SER A 212 18.88 22.68 2.31
CA SER A 212 19.03 23.16 3.69
C SER A 212 18.91 22.02 4.69
N VAL A 213 19.53 20.86 4.40
CA VAL A 213 19.79 19.83 5.42
C VAL A 213 21.13 20.14 6.09
N ALA A 214 21.20 21.31 6.71
CA ALA A 214 22.30 21.67 7.58
C ALA A 214 22.19 20.87 8.88
N SER A 215 22.97 19.79 8.96
CA SER A 215 23.62 19.29 10.19
C SER A 215 23.01 19.78 11.51
N ASN A 216 22.01 19.06 12.05
CA ASN A 216 21.66 19.16 13.47
C ASN A 216 21.04 17.85 14.00
N GLY A 217 21.88 16.81 14.14
CA GLY A 217 21.52 15.50 14.72
C GLY A 217 21.22 15.52 16.23
N ARG A 218 20.58 16.60 16.72
CA ARG A 218 20.18 16.84 18.11
C ARG A 218 18.75 17.35 18.27
N GLN A 219 18.14 17.90 17.21
CA GLN A 219 16.71 18.21 17.17
C GLN A 219 16.03 17.14 16.32
N GLY A 220 15.47 16.12 16.99
CA GLY A 220 14.64 15.10 16.36
C GLY A 220 13.26 15.67 15.99
N TRP A 221 12.21 14.87 16.20
CA TRP A 221 10.82 15.23 15.88
C TRP A 221 10.37 16.62 16.38
N ALA A 222 10.91 17.11 17.50
CA ALA A 222 10.64 18.47 17.99
C ALA A 222 11.04 19.58 16.98
N GLY A 223 12.20 19.45 16.32
CA GLY A 223 12.63 20.41 15.29
C GLY A 223 11.79 20.33 14.02
N VAL A 224 11.35 19.13 13.64
CA VAL A 224 10.42 18.92 12.52
C VAL A 224 9.05 19.54 12.82
N VAL A 225 8.57 19.45 14.07
CA VAL A 225 7.33 20.12 14.51
C VAL A 225 7.49 21.64 14.53
N GLU A 226 8.62 22.16 15.01
CA GLU A 226 8.93 23.60 14.99
C GLU A 226 9.00 24.13 13.54
N GLU A 227 9.65 23.41 12.62
CA GLU A 227 9.69 23.74 11.20
C GLU A 227 8.32 23.63 10.51
N LEU A 228 7.51 22.64 10.87
CA LEU A 228 6.12 22.52 10.39
C LEU A 228 5.23 23.66 10.90
N GLN A 229 5.37 24.02 12.18
CA GLN A 229 4.65 25.14 12.79
C GLN A 229 5.07 26.48 12.15
N LEU A 230 6.34 26.67 11.84
CA LEU A 230 6.83 27.85 11.10
C LEU A 230 6.58 27.78 9.59
N SER A 231 6.03 26.68 9.06
CA SER A 231 5.86 26.49 7.63
C SER A 231 4.79 27.43 7.05
N PRO A 232 5.10 28.27 6.06
CA PRO A 232 4.11 29.14 5.43
C PRO A 232 3.04 28.34 4.66
N ARG A 233 3.34 27.09 4.25
CA ARG A 233 2.36 26.19 3.62
C ARG A 233 1.32 25.65 4.61
N MET A 234 1.68 25.45 5.88
CA MET A 234 0.71 25.08 6.92
C MET A 234 -0.28 26.22 7.11
N HIS A 235 0.23 27.43 7.33
CA HIS A 235 -0.58 28.65 7.47
C HIS A 235 -1.50 28.91 6.27
N GLN A 236 -1.03 28.71 5.04
CA GLN A 236 -1.88 28.82 3.85
C GLN A 236 -3.06 27.84 3.85
N ARG A 237 -2.87 26.60 4.32
CA ARG A 237 -3.95 25.61 4.44
C ARG A 237 -4.94 26.00 5.52
N HIS A 238 -4.48 26.37 6.72
CA HIS A 238 -5.35 26.86 7.79
C HIS A 238 -6.17 28.08 7.34
N ALA A 239 -5.54 29.08 6.72
CA ALA A 239 -6.24 30.24 6.17
C ALA A 239 -7.23 29.89 5.03
N SER A 240 -6.99 28.83 4.24
CA SER A 240 -7.99 28.36 3.26
C SER A 240 -9.19 27.66 3.92
N ILE A 241 -8.96 26.89 4.98
CA ILE A 241 -10.00 26.20 5.74
C ILE A 241 -10.86 27.22 6.51
N GLU A 242 -10.26 28.22 7.14
CA GLU A 242 -11.00 29.30 7.80
C GLU A 242 -11.86 30.11 6.81
N ARG A 243 -11.40 30.31 5.57
CA ARG A 243 -12.21 30.92 4.51
C ARG A 243 -13.36 30.01 4.05
N SER A 244 -13.15 28.70 3.87
CA SER A 244 -14.25 27.81 3.50
C SER A 244 -15.29 27.68 4.62
N MET A 245 -14.84 27.57 5.88
CA MET A 245 -15.71 27.48 7.06
C MET A 245 -16.49 28.77 7.32
N SER A 246 -15.92 29.95 7.03
CA SER A 246 -16.64 31.22 7.16
C SER A 246 -17.65 31.44 6.02
N VAL A 247 -17.34 31.01 4.80
CA VAL A 247 -18.30 30.96 3.68
C VAL A 247 -19.46 30.02 4.00
N GLU A 248 -19.19 28.82 4.51
CA GLU A 248 -20.22 27.85 4.91
C GLU A 248 -21.10 28.38 6.07
N ARG A 249 -20.51 29.09 7.05
CA ARG A 249 -21.28 29.80 8.10
C ARG A 249 -22.15 30.94 7.57
N SER A 250 -21.73 31.63 6.50
CA SER A 250 -22.52 32.69 5.87
C SER A 250 -23.64 32.17 4.96
N LEU A 251 -23.54 30.92 4.52
CA LEU A 251 -24.57 30.20 3.73
C LEU A 251 -25.53 29.37 4.60
N SER A 252 -25.26 29.23 5.90
CA SER A 252 -26.21 28.64 6.85
C SER A 252 -27.44 29.55 6.99
N PRO A 253 -28.67 29.09 6.69
CA PRO A 253 -29.85 29.93 6.73
C PRO A 253 -30.12 30.50 8.13
N ARG A 254 -29.84 31.79 8.29
CA ARG A 254 -30.51 32.61 9.30
C ARG A 254 -31.98 32.70 8.90
N GLU A 255 -32.88 32.55 9.87
CA GLU A 255 -34.35 32.54 9.72
C GLU A 255 -34.98 31.23 9.20
N ARG A 256 -35.26 30.33 10.15
CA ARG A 256 -36.56 29.67 10.21
C ARG A 256 -37.14 29.77 11.62
N ALA A 257 -38.41 30.18 11.67
CA ALA A 257 -39.33 30.12 12.81
C ALA A 257 -39.02 31.05 14.02
N PRO A 258 -40.04 31.45 14.80
CA PRO A 258 -41.46 31.09 14.70
C PRO A 258 -42.19 31.76 13.53
#